data_AF-A0A2N2GWH5-F1
#
_entry.id   AF-A0A2N2GWH5-F1
#
_cell.length_a   1.000
_cell.length_b   1.000
_cell.length_c   1.000
_cell.angle_alpha   90.00
_cell.angle_beta   90.00
_cell.angle_gamma   90.00
#
_symmetry.space_group_name_H-M   'P 1'
#
loop_
_entity.id
_entity.type
_entity.pdbx_description
1 polymer ?
#
loop_
_entity_poly.entity_id
_entity_poly.type
_entity_poly.pdbx_seq_one_letter_code
_entity_poly.pdbx_strand_id
1 'polypeptide(L)'
;MENYLRYWGKTGEGGSYHLLPYHCLDVAAVGSLLLAPANDLCRRLASNLEIDPAVLQRWFSFCLSLHDLGKFATAFQGQVPNLSRLLVLPNPRMPYTERHDTLGFLLWCDFLTSKWFKRGGFGFYPEHTRLRAYLHAMDPWLEIVTGHHGVPPKLSSIRRQEFFTEPDEQAAFQYCMTVSDLFLDNLDLSFLADKSLKKRLRQQSWLLAGVVVLADWLGSSLNPSDYCKTPKKL
;
A
#
# COMPACT_ATOMS: atom_id res chain seq x y z
N MET A 1 1.88 -21.56 3.74
CA MET A 1 0.94 -20.47 3.39
C MET A 1 1.69 -19.16 3.56
N GLU A 2 1.58 -18.24 2.62
CA GLU A 2 2.27 -16.95 2.73
C GLU A 2 1.70 -16.18 3.93
N ASN A 3 2.59 -15.67 4.80
CA ASN A 3 2.18 -15.19 6.12
C ASN A 3 1.25 -13.97 6.03
N TYR A 4 1.39 -13.19 4.97
CA TYR A 4 0.60 -11.99 4.72
C TYR A 4 -0.86 -12.26 4.33
N LEU A 5 -1.22 -13.51 4.02
CA LEU A 5 -2.61 -13.94 3.76
C LEU A 5 -3.39 -14.27 5.06
N ARG A 6 -2.83 -13.95 6.24
CA ARG A 6 -3.46 -14.12 7.55
C ARG A 6 -4.09 -12.83 8.10
N TYR A 7 -4.16 -11.78 7.28
CA TYR A 7 -4.64 -10.45 7.67
C TYR A 7 -5.95 -10.18 6.95
N TRP A 8 -6.96 -9.68 7.67
CA TRP A 8 -8.20 -9.21 7.08
C TRP A 8 -8.11 -7.71 6.74
N GLY A 9 -8.69 -7.30 5.62
CA GLY A 9 -8.78 -5.91 5.17
C GLY A 9 -10.19 -5.33 5.27
N LYS A 10 -11.21 -6.19 5.14
CA LYS A 10 -12.63 -5.87 5.35
C LYS A 10 -13.31 -6.96 6.18
N THR A 11 -14.36 -6.57 6.87
CA THR A 11 -15.28 -7.45 7.58
C THR A 11 -16.70 -7.10 7.19
N GLY A 12 -17.61 -8.06 7.26
CA GLY A 12 -19.02 -7.87 6.97
C GLY A 12 -19.89 -8.59 7.98
N GLU A 13 -21.19 -8.58 7.72
CA GLU A 13 -22.17 -9.27 8.55
C GLU A 13 -21.88 -10.79 8.64
N GLY A 14 -22.35 -11.40 9.73
CA GLY A 14 -22.23 -12.84 9.95
C GLY A 14 -20.79 -13.36 10.10
N GLY A 15 -19.82 -12.49 10.42
CA GLY A 15 -18.41 -12.88 10.56
C GLY A 15 -17.70 -13.10 9.22
N SER A 16 -18.26 -12.62 8.11
CA SER A 16 -17.57 -12.58 6.83
C SER A 16 -16.37 -11.62 6.89
N TYR A 17 -15.30 -11.96 6.16
CA TYR A 17 -14.12 -11.12 6.04
C TYR A 17 -13.50 -11.27 4.66
N HIS A 18 -12.78 -10.25 4.24
CA HIS A 18 -11.99 -10.24 3.02
C HIS A 18 -10.52 -10.11 3.40
N LEU A 19 -9.65 -10.95 2.82
CA LEU A 19 -8.22 -10.88 3.13
C LEU A 19 -7.61 -9.55 2.62
N LEU A 20 -6.76 -8.96 3.44
CA LEU A 20 -6.14 -7.66 3.22
C LEU A 20 -5.43 -7.54 1.86
N PRO A 21 -4.62 -8.52 1.42
CA PRO A 21 -3.95 -8.44 0.12
C PRO A 21 -4.92 -8.32 -1.04
N TYR A 22 -6.07 -9.00 -0.97
CA TYR A 22 -7.08 -8.92 -2.03
C TYR A 22 -7.78 -7.58 -2.04
N HIS A 23 -8.16 -7.06 -0.87
CA HIS A 23 -8.73 -5.71 -0.79
C HIS A 23 -7.77 -4.66 -1.40
N CYS A 24 -6.48 -4.73 -1.06
CA CYS A 24 -5.49 -3.84 -1.64
C CYS A 24 -5.38 -3.98 -3.17
N LEU A 25 -5.51 -5.19 -3.71
CA LEU A 25 -5.52 -5.44 -5.15
C LEU A 25 -6.82 -4.99 -5.83
N ASP A 26 -7.97 -5.07 -5.15
CA ASP A 26 -9.23 -4.52 -5.66
C ASP A 26 -9.12 -3.00 -5.83
N VAL A 27 -8.57 -2.31 -4.84
CA VAL A 27 -8.31 -0.86 -4.90
C VAL A 27 -7.30 -0.53 -6.00
N ALA A 28 -6.24 -1.31 -6.14
CA ALA A 28 -5.27 -1.16 -7.23
C ALA A 28 -5.92 -1.37 -8.62
N ALA A 29 -6.81 -2.37 -8.75
CA ALA A 29 -7.52 -2.65 -9.99
C ALA A 29 -8.47 -1.51 -10.37
N VAL A 30 -9.23 -0.97 -9.41
CA VAL A 30 -10.06 0.23 -9.64
C VAL A 30 -9.18 1.41 -10.06
N GLY A 31 -8.08 1.66 -9.34
CA GLY A 31 -7.15 2.74 -9.68
C GLY A 31 -6.57 2.61 -11.09
N SER A 32 -6.25 1.39 -11.51
CA SER A 32 -5.81 1.09 -12.88
C SER A 32 -6.88 1.50 -13.90
N LEU A 33 -8.16 1.19 -13.66
CA LEU A 33 -9.25 1.60 -14.55
C LEU A 33 -9.44 3.13 -14.57
N LEU A 34 -9.39 3.79 -13.41
CA LEU A 34 -9.49 5.25 -13.30
C LEU A 34 -8.35 5.96 -14.05
N LEU A 35 -7.15 5.38 -14.02
CA LEU A 35 -5.95 5.89 -14.69
C LEU A 35 -5.63 5.16 -16.00
N ALA A 36 -6.62 4.60 -16.69
CA ALA A 36 -6.40 4.03 -18.01
C ALA A 36 -5.66 5.04 -18.93
N PRO A 37 -4.64 4.65 -19.71
CA PRO A 37 -3.80 5.59 -20.47
C PRO A 37 -4.59 6.45 -21.47
N ALA A 38 -5.74 5.95 -21.93
CA ALA A 38 -6.66 6.68 -22.80
C ALA A 38 -7.42 7.82 -22.08
N ASN A 39 -7.61 7.72 -20.76
CA ASN A 39 -8.38 8.70 -19.97
C ASN A 39 -7.64 10.04 -19.91
N ASP A 40 -8.38 11.14 -20.08
CA ASP A 40 -7.84 12.50 -20.02
C ASP A 40 -7.18 12.81 -18.67
N LEU A 41 -7.73 12.26 -17.58
CA LEU A 41 -7.16 12.40 -16.24
C LEU A 41 -5.74 11.83 -16.18
N CYS A 42 -5.54 10.62 -16.71
CA CYS A 42 -4.23 9.97 -16.75
C CYS A 42 -3.26 10.77 -17.61
N ARG A 43 -3.65 11.12 -18.84
CA ARG A 43 -2.81 11.92 -19.75
C ARG A 43 -2.38 13.26 -19.15
N ARG A 44 -3.29 13.96 -18.47
CA ARG A 44 -2.97 15.22 -17.78
C ARG A 44 -2.01 15.02 -16.61
N LEU A 45 -2.25 14.03 -15.76
CA LEU A 45 -1.35 13.71 -14.64
C LEU A 45 0.04 13.31 -15.15
N ALA A 46 0.10 12.43 -16.16
CA ALA A 46 1.34 11.94 -16.73
C ALA A 46 2.15 13.06 -17.39
N SER A 47 1.49 13.94 -18.16
CA SER A 47 2.11 15.15 -18.72
C SER A 47 2.66 16.07 -17.63
N ASN A 48 1.90 16.31 -16.55
CA ASN A 48 2.35 17.17 -15.44
C ASN A 48 3.48 16.55 -14.62
N LEU A 49 3.58 15.21 -14.61
CA LEU A 49 4.63 14.47 -13.91
C LEU A 49 5.83 14.16 -14.79
N GLU A 50 5.72 14.37 -16.12
CA GLU A 50 6.69 13.95 -17.13
C GLU A 50 6.95 12.44 -17.08
N ILE A 51 5.87 11.66 -16.95
CA ILE A 51 5.89 10.19 -16.94
C ILE A 51 5.02 9.72 -18.12
N ASP A 52 5.39 8.63 -18.77
CA ASP A 52 4.52 7.98 -19.75
C ASP A 52 3.18 7.55 -19.11
N PRO A 53 2.02 7.76 -19.74
CA PRO A 53 0.72 7.40 -19.15
C PRO A 53 0.59 5.92 -18.74
N ALA A 54 1.12 4.98 -19.52
CA ALA A 54 1.08 3.56 -19.18
C ALA A 54 2.01 3.25 -18.00
N VAL A 55 3.17 3.91 -17.93
CA VAL A 55 4.07 3.82 -16.77
C VAL A 55 3.40 4.38 -15.52
N LEU A 56 2.75 5.56 -15.60
CA LEU A 56 2.05 6.16 -14.47
C LEU A 56 0.91 5.27 -13.98
N GLN A 57 0.09 4.71 -14.88
CA GLN A 57 -0.99 3.81 -14.51
C GLN A 57 -0.46 2.61 -13.71
N ARG A 58 0.54 1.91 -14.23
CA ARG A 58 1.12 0.73 -13.56
C ARG A 58 1.78 1.09 -12.24
N TRP A 59 2.59 2.16 -12.22
CA TRP A 59 3.25 2.65 -11.02
C TRP A 59 2.26 3.04 -9.93
N PHE A 60 1.23 3.82 -10.28
CA PHE A 60 0.26 4.28 -9.29
C PHE A 60 -0.65 3.15 -8.81
N SER A 61 -0.97 2.16 -9.66
CA SER A 61 -1.68 0.94 -9.24
C SER A 61 -0.86 0.17 -8.21
N PHE A 62 0.45 0.05 -8.40
CA PHE A 62 1.34 -0.48 -7.38
C PHE A 62 1.28 0.33 -6.07
N CYS A 63 1.37 1.66 -6.13
CA CYS A 63 1.24 2.50 -4.93
C CYS A 63 -0.10 2.27 -4.22
N LEU A 64 -1.20 2.18 -4.96
CA LEU A 64 -2.54 1.91 -4.39
C LEU A 64 -2.61 0.55 -3.70
N SER A 65 -1.90 -0.47 -4.18
CA SER A 65 -1.81 -1.76 -3.49
C SER A 65 -1.15 -1.65 -2.10
N LEU A 66 -0.51 -0.52 -1.78
CA LEU A 66 0.16 -0.26 -0.50
C LEU A 66 -0.62 0.71 0.41
N HIS A 67 -1.79 1.22 -0.01
CA HIS A 67 -2.55 2.23 0.74
C HIS A 67 -2.87 1.81 2.18
N ASP A 68 -3.05 0.50 2.37
CA ASP A 68 -3.60 -0.11 3.58
C ASP A 68 -2.55 -0.88 4.40
N LEU A 69 -1.26 -0.59 4.20
CA LEU A 69 -0.15 -1.28 4.90
C LEU A 69 -0.30 -1.28 6.42
N GLY A 70 -0.93 -0.26 7.00
CA GLY A 70 -1.15 -0.20 8.45
C GLY A 70 -2.09 -1.27 8.98
N LYS A 71 -2.92 -1.89 8.12
CA LYS A 71 -3.79 -3.00 8.52
C LYS A 71 -3.04 -4.29 8.83
N PHE A 72 -1.76 -4.39 8.45
CA PHE A 72 -0.89 -5.47 8.92
C PHE A 72 -0.59 -5.39 10.42
N ALA A 73 -0.88 -4.28 11.11
CA ALA A 73 -0.68 -4.19 12.55
C ALA A 73 -1.56 -5.19 13.30
N THR A 74 -0.97 -5.97 14.22
CA THR A 74 -1.74 -6.77 15.20
C THR A 74 -2.75 -5.90 15.93
N ALA A 75 -2.42 -4.64 16.22
CA ALA A 75 -3.36 -3.68 16.79
C ALA A 75 -4.62 -3.51 15.92
N PHE A 76 -4.46 -3.26 14.61
CA PHE A 76 -5.59 -3.13 13.68
C PHE A 76 -6.40 -4.42 13.61
N GLN A 77 -5.72 -5.57 13.47
CA GLN A 77 -6.38 -6.88 13.36
C GLN A 77 -7.21 -7.23 14.59
N GLY A 78 -6.82 -6.72 15.77
CA GLY A 78 -7.53 -6.92 17.03
C GLY A 78 -8.86 -6.20 17.18
N GLN A 79 -9.22 -5.30 16.25
CA GLN A 79 -10.52 -4.59 16.28
C GLN A 79 -11.72 -5.54 16.10
N VAL A 80 -11.54 -6.62 15.35
CA VAL A 80 -12.59 -7.63 15.12
C VAL A 80 -12.02 -9.01 15.42
N PRO A 81 -12.00 -9.43 16.71
CA PRO A 81 -11.44 -10.70 17.10
C PRO A 81 -12.31 -11.88 16.64
N ASN A 82 -11.74 -13.09 16.65
CA ASN A 82 -12.46 -14.36 16.46
C ASN A 82 -13.15 -14.57 15.09
N LEU A 83 -12.77 -13.82 14.04
CA LEU A 83 -13.27 -14.05 12.67
C LEU A 83 -12.90 -15.44 12.12
N SER A 84 -11.68 -15.90 12.41
CA SER A 84 -11.17 -17.21 11.97
C SER A 84 -9.90 -17.54 12.74
N ARG A 85 -9.66 -18.83 13.02
CA ARG A 85 -8.40 -19.31 13.63
C ARG A 85 -7.18 -19.18 12.71
N LEU A 86 -7.40 -18.93 11.41
CA LEU A 86 -6.34 -18.77 10.42
C LEU A 86 -5.76 -17.34 10.40
N LEU A 87 -6.52 -16.37 10.93
CA LEU A 87 -6.14 -14.97 10.96
C LEU A 87 -5.20 -14.65 12.13
N VAL A 88 -4.61 -13.47 12.11
CA VAL A 88 -3.82 -12.94 13.23
C VAL A 88 -4.68 -12.83 14.48
N LEU A 89 -4.17 -13.34 15.60
CA LEU A 89 -4.84 -13.28 16.89
C LEU A 89 -4.67 -11.87 17.51
N PRO A 90 -5.69 -11.35 18.21
CA PRO A 90 -5.57 -10.09 18.90
C PRO A 90 -4.50 -10.17 20.00
N ASN A 91 -3.80 -9.05 20.23
CA ASN A 91 -2.93 -8.88 21.40
C ASN A 91 -3.47 -7.76 22.28
N PRO A 92 -4.00 -8.06 23.49
CA PRO A 92 -4.56 -7.05 24.40
C PRO A 92 -3.57 -5.95 24.80
N ARG A 93 -2.26 -6.16 24.63
CA ARG A 93 -1.21 -5.17 24.92
C ARG A 93 -0.93 -4.21 23.76
N MET A 94 -1.57 -4.40 22.60
CA MET A 94 -1.40 -3.59 21.40
C MET A 94 -2.76 -3.00 20.99
N PRO A 95 -3.30 -2.03 21.75
CA PRO A 95 -4.58 -1.42 21.41
C PRO A 95 -4.48 -0.60 20.11
N TYR A 96 -5.53 -0.60 19.31
CA TYR A 96 -5.63 0.25 18.11
C TYR A 96 -5.97 1.69 18.50
N THR A 97 -4.96 2.44 18.93
CA THR A 97 -5.11 3.86 19.28
C THR A 97 -4.77 4.80 18.13
N GLU A 98 -4.06 4.30 17.11
CA GLU A 98 -3.60 5.08 15.97
C GLU A 98 -4.11 4.51 14.66
N ARG A 99 -4.57 5.38 13.76
CA ARG A 99 -5.24 4.99 12.52
C ARG A 99 -4.27 4.31 11.55
N HIS A 100 -4.77 3.30 10.82
CA HIS A 100 -3.97 2.48 9.90
C HIS A 100 -3.37 3.27 8.74
N ASP A 101 -3.98 4.39 8.33
CA ASP A 101 -3.35 5.35 7.41
C ASP A 101 -1.96 5.78 7.92
N THR A 102 -1.90 6.32 9.13
CA THR A 102 -0.67 6.74 9.80
C THR A 102 0.26 5.57 10.10
N LEU A 103 -0.29 4.43 10.57
CA LEU A 103 0.52 3.23 10.84
C LEU A 103 1.17 2.66 9.58
N GLY A 104 0.51 2.75 8.43
CA GLY A 104 1.05 2.29 7.14
C GLY A 104 2.25 3.13 6.73
N PHE A 105 2.14 4.45 6.86
CA PHE A 105 3.26 5.36 6.57
C PHE A 105 4.41 5.22 7.58
N LEU A 106 4.10 4.98 8.86
CA LEU A 106 5.10 4.69 9.88
C LEU A 106 5.86 3.40 9.56
N LEU A 107 5.15 2.32 9.19
CA LEU A 107 5.74 1.05 8.80
C LEU A 107 6.67 1.19 7.58
N TRP A 108 6.24 2.01 6.61
CA TRP A 108 7.04 2.39 5.45
C TRP A 108 8.39 2.98 5.86
N CYS A 109 8.36 4.10 6.58
CA CYS A 109 9.55 4.86 6.96
C CYS A 109 10.49 4.09 7.91
N ASP A 110 9.93 3.45 8.94
CA ASP A 110 10.73 2.89 10.04
C ASP A 110 11.30 1.50 9.74
N PHE A 111 10.65 0.75 8.86
CA PHE A 111 11.00 -0.66 8.63
C PHE A 111 11.16 -1.02 7.16
N LEU A 112 10.15 -0.81 6.33
CA LEU A 112 10.13 -1.33 4.95
C LEU A 112 11.26 -0.73 4.11
N THR A 113 11.47 0.59 4.17
CA THR A 113 12.57 1.27 3.47
C THR A 113 13.94 0.70 3.86
N SER A 114 14.18 0.48 5.15
CA SER A 114 15.44 -0.09 5.66
C SER A 114 15.62 -1.55 5.25
N LYS A 115 14.55 -2.34 5.29
CA LYS A 115 14.58 -3.75 4.86
C LYS A 115 14.81 -3.89 3.37
N TRP A 116 14.15 -3.10 2.53
CA TRP A 116 14.35 -3.09 1.09
C TRP A 116 15.74 -2.63 0.70
N PHE A 117 16.29 -1.61 1.37
CA PHE A 117 17.68 -1.22 1.14
C PHE A 117 18.67 -2.38 1.40
N LYS A 118 18.40 -3.23 2.39
CA LYS A 118 19.27 -4.37 2.74
C LYS A 118 19.06 -5.62 1.89
N ARG A 119 17.85 -5.84 1.37
CA ARG A 119 17.45 -7.10 0.70
C ARG A 119 17.19 -6.94 -0.79
N GLY A 120 17.18 -5.72 -1.30
CA GLY A 120 16.65 -5.40 -2.64
C GLY A 120 15.15 -5.17 -2.58
N GLY A 121 14.63 -4.48 -3.58
CA GLY A 121 13.23 -4.08 -3.73
C GLY A 121 13.05 -3.34 -5.07
N PHE A 122 11.81 -3.17 -5.55
CA PHE A 122 11.53 -2.53 -6.85
C PHE A 122 12.14 -3.25 -8.06
N GLY A 123 12.32 -4.58 -7.99
CA GLY A 123 13.05 -5.32 -9.02
C GLY A 123 14.56 -5.02 -9.05
N PHE A 124 15.09 -4.30 -8.06
CA PHE A 124 16.52 -4.02 -7.92
C PHE A 124 17.16 -4.84 -6.81
N TYR A 125 18.36 -5.34 -7.09
CA TYR A 125 19.25 -5.94 -6.09
C TYR A 125 19.79 -4.88 -5.10
N PRO A 126 20.17 -5.26 -3.87
CA PRO A 126 20.72 -4.34 -2.87
C PRO A 126 21.89 -3.48 -3.36
N GLU A 127 22.69 -4.00 -4.29
CA GLU A 127 23.90 -3.37 -4.83
C GLU A 127 23.59 -2.29 -5.87
N HIS A 128 22.32 -2.12 -6.26
CA HIS A 128 21.93 -1.11 -7.23
C HIS A 128 22.20 0.30 -6.69
N THR A 129 23.11 1.02 -7.34
CA THR A 129 23.66 2.31 -6.87
C THR A 129 22.62 3.39 -6.63
N ARG A 130 21.45 3.30 -7.27
CA ARG A 130 20.34 4.25 -7.12
C ARG A 130 19.21 3.77 -6.20
N LEU A 131 19.27 2.57 -5.63
CA LEU A 131 18.18 1.99 -4.82
C LEU A 131 17.75 2.94 -3.68
N ARG A 132 18.73 3.53 -2.98
CA ARG A 132 18.44 4.52 -1.92
C ARG A 132 17.69 5.74 -2.42
N ALA A 133 18.09 6.27 -3.58
CA ALA A 133 17.43 7.43 -4.18
C ALA A 133 15.99 7.09 -4.61
N TYR A 134 15.77 5.90 -5.17
CA TYR A 134 14.44 5.41 -5.54
C TYR A 134 13.54 5.23 -4.33
N LEU A 135 14.03 4.60 -3.25
CA LEU A 135 13.28 4.47 -2.00
C LEU A 135 12.90 5.84 -1.41
N HIS A 136 13.79 6.84 -1.46
CA HIS A 136 13.42 8.21 -1.03
C HIS A 136 12.45 8.91 -1.99
N ALA A 137 12.52 8.62 -3.29
CA ALA A 137 11.57 9.16 -4.26
C ALA A 137 10.16 8.60 -4.04
N MET A 138 10.02 7.49 -3.33
CA MET A 138 8.75 6.86 -2.98
C MET A 138 8.02 7.46 -1.79
N ASP A 139 8.73 8.01 -0.81
CA ASP A 139 8.13 8.60 0.39
C ASP A 139 6.88 9.45 0.10
N PRO A 140 6.91 10.43 -0.84
CA PRO A 140 5.72 11.23 -1.14
C PRO A 140 4.58 10.44 -1.82
N TRP A 141 4.87 9.35 -2.53
CA TRP A 141 3.83 8.48 -3.09
C TRP A 141 3.14 7.69 -1.98
N LEU A 142 3.90 7.17 -1.02
CA LEU A 142 3.36 6.47 0.14
C LEU A 142 2.57 7.41 1.04
N GLU A 143 3.04 8.65 1.23
CA GLU A 143 2.30 9.69 1.95
C GLU A 143 0.93 9.97 1.28
N ILE A 144 0.87 10.03 -0.05
CA ILE A 144 -0.38 10.20 -0.81
C ILE A 144 -1.34 9.02 -0.59
N VAL A 145 -0.89 7.78 -0.80
CA VAL A 145 -1.80 6.61 -0.73
C VAL A 145 -2.18 6.23 0.70
N THR A 146 -1.32 6.50 1.67
CA THR A 146 -1.66 6.31 3.08
C THR A 146 -2.57 7.42 3.60
N GLY A 147 -2.68 8.57 2.94
CA GLY A 147 -3.68 9.60 3.24
C GLY A 147 -5.11 9.31 2.75
N HIS A 148 -5.43 8.05 2.42
CA HIS A 148 -6.67 7.65 1.72
C HIS A 148 -7.99 7.92 2.48
N HIS A 149 -7.93 8.34 3.74
CA HIS A 149 -9.11 8.80 4.51
C HIS A 149 -9.32 10.31 4.47
N GLY A 150 -8.69 11.00 3.52
CA GLY A 150 -8.86 12.43 3.28
C GLY A 150 -7.94 13.34 4.10
N VAL A 151 -7.02 12.77 4.88
CA VAL A 151 -6.02 13.50 5.66
C VAL A 151 -4.67 12.77 5.54
N PRO A 152 -3.56 13.48 5.24
CA PRO A 152 -2.22 12.89 5.23
C PRO A 152 -1.85 12.22 6.58
N PRO A 153 -0.95 11.22 6.56
CA PRO A 153 -0.50 10.55 7.78
C PRO A 153 0.18 11.51 8.75
N LYS A 154 0.07 11.25 10.06
CA LYS A 154 0.74 12.07 11.08
C LYS A 154 2.26 11.88 11.04
N LEU A 155 3.01 12.99 11.12
CA LEU A 155 4.46 13.00 11.33
C LEU A 155 4.78 13.18 12.82
N SER A 156 4.40 12.21 13.64
CA SER A 156 4.62 12.23 15.09
C SER A 156 5.52 11.09 15.54
N SER A 157 6.17 11.23 16.69
CA SER A 157 7.01 10.20 17.31
C SER A 157 6.16 9.05 17.90
N ILE A 158 5.53 8.28 17.01
CA ILE A 158 4.79 7.06 17.32
C ILE A 158 5.78 5.90 17.29
N ARG A 159 5.80 5.07 18.34
CA ARG A 159 6.63 3.86 18.35
C ARG A 159 5.89 2.72 17.66
N ARG A 160 6.36 2.34 16.48
CA ARG A 160 5.80 1.25 15.69
C ARG A 160 5.60 -0.06 16.49
N GLN A 161 6.49 -0.37 17.43
CA GLN A 161 6.43 -1.58 18.25
C GLN A 161 5.24 -1.62 19.23
N GLU A 162 4.53 -0.51 19.41
CA GLU A 162 3.27 -0.47 20.17
C GLU A 162 2.11 -1.10 19.37
N PHE A 163 2.24 -1.23 18.04
CA PHE A 163 1.15 -1.66 17.14
C PHE A 163 1.48 -2.91 16.32
N PHE A 164 2.76 -3.08 15.96
CA PHE A 164 3.24 -4.17 15.12
C PHE A 164 4.10 -5.15 15.92
N THR A 165 3.87 -6.44 15.71
CA THR A 165 4.79 -7.51 16.10
C THR A 165 5.82 -7.74 14.98
N GLU A 166 6.95 -8.39 15.27
CA GLU A 166 7.92 -8.76 14.22
C GLU A 166 7.29 -9.60 13.08
N PRO A 167 6.41 -10.60 13.35
CA PRO A 167 5.66 -11.28 12.30
C PRO A 167 4.85 -10.37 11.37
N ASP A 168 4.22 -9.32 11.92
CA ASP A 168 3.46 -8.35 11.11
C ASP A 168 4.35 -7.61 10.12
N GLU A 169 5.52 -7.20 10.59
CA GLU A 169 6.49 -6.51 9.75
C GLU A 169 7.02 -7.40 8.63
N GLN A 170 7.33 -8.67 8.95
CA GLN A 170 7.77 -9.62 7.93
C GLN A 170 6.65 -9.94 6.93
N ALA A 171 5.40 -10.04 7.39
CA ALA A 171 4.25 -10.25 6.53
C ALA A 171 4.04 -9.08 5.57
N ALA A 172 4.04 -7.84 6.09
CA ALA A 172 3.94 -6.64 5.26
C ALA A 172 5.08 -6.58 4.23
N PHE A 173 6.32 -6.88 4.63
CA PHE A 173 7.46 -6.93 3.71
C PHE A 173 7.28 -7.98 2.61
N GLN A 174 6.85 -9.19 2.95
CA GLN A 174 6.57 -10.25 1.98
C GLN A 174 5.47 -9.84 1.00
N TYR A 175 4.41 -9.20 1.49
CA TYR A 175 3.35 -8.64 0.66
C TYR A 175 3.90 -7.59 -0.31
N CYS A 176 4.67 -6.61 0.19
CA CYS A 176 5.27 -5.56 -0.64
C CYS A 176 6.17 -6.12 -1.75
N MET A 177 6.97 -7.16 -1.46
CA MET A 177 7.76 -7.85 -2.49
C MET A 177 6.86 -8.50 -3.54
N THR A 178 5.81 -9.19 -3.11
CA THR A 178 4.89 -9.89 -4.01
C THR A 178 4.18 -8.94 -4.97
N VAL A 179 3.66 -7.81 -4.47
CA VAL A 179 3.02 -6.81 -5.34
C VAL A 179 4.03 -6.00 -6.15
N SER A 180 5.26 -5.84 -5.68
CA SER A 180 6.35 -5.26 -6.50
C SER A 180 6.60 -6.12 -7.73
N ASP A 181 6.74 -7.44 -7.56
CA ASP A 181 6.96 -8.36 -8.68
C ASP A 181 5.75 -8.36 -9.64
N LEU A 182 4.53 -8.29 -9.11
CA LEU A 182 3.31 -8.27 -9.93
C LEU A 182 3.19 -7.01 -10.82
N PHE A 183 3.47 -5.82 -10.27
CA PHE A 183 3.21 -4.57 -10.99
C PHE A 183 4.44 -4.00 -11.71
N LEU A 184 5.63 -4.20 -11.14
CA LEU A 184 6.85 -3.50 -11.55
C LEU A 184 7.76 -4.34 -12.44
N ASP A 185 7.42 -5.60 -12.68
CA ASP A 185 8.17 -6.42 -13.64
C ASP A 185 8.26 -5.71 -15.00
N ASN A 186 9.49 -5.58 -15.50
CA ASN A 186 9.84 -4.88 -16.74
C ASN A 186 9.36 -3.41 -16.84
N LEU A 187 9.06 -2.74 -15.72
CA LEU A 187 8.68 -1.33 -15.71
C LEU A 187 9.92 -0.42 -15.63
N ASP A 188 10.03 0.58 -16.51
CA ASP A 188 11.10 1.56 -16.40
C ASP A 188 10.86 2.54 -15.23
N LEU A 189 11.65 2.38 -14.17
CA LEU A 189 11.62 3.22 -12.97
C LEU A 189 12.62 4.40 -13.05
N SER A 190 13.19 4.68 -14.22
CA SER A 190 14.16 5.77 -14.41
C SER A 190 13.60 7.14 -14.01
N PHE A 191 12.28 7.36 -14.11
CA PHE A 191 11.62 8.59 -13.67
C PHE A 191 11.81 8.89 -12.18
N LEU A 192 11.99 7.87 -11.33
CA LEU A 192 12.31 8.05 -9.90
C LEU A 192 13.70 8.67 -9.67
N ALA A 193 14.58 8.66 -10.68
CA ALA A 193 15.87 9.33 -10.62
C ALA A 193 15.77 10.85 -10.85
N ASP A 194 14.65 11.35 -11.38
CA ASP A 194 14.47 12.76 -11.67
C ASP A 194 14.32 13.57 -10.37
N LYS A 195 15.29 14.45 -10.13
CA LYS A 195 15.32 15.35 -8.96
C LYS A 195 14.14 16.33 -8.96
N SER A 196 13.56 16.63 -10.12
CA SER A 196 12.40 17.51 -10.27
C SER A 196 11.07 16.80 -10.01
N LEU A 197 11.03 15.45 -10.03
CA LEU A 197 9.81 14.67 -9.84
C LEU A 197 9.09 15.05 -8.54
N LYS A 198 9.81 15.17 -7.43
CA LYS A 198 9.22 15.52 -6.13
C LYS A 198 8.45 16.84 -6.17
N LYS A 199 8.96 17.83 -6.91
CA LYS A 199 8.30 19.14 -7.07
C LYS A 199 7.01 19.00 -7.89
N ARG A 200 7.05 18.28 -9.02
CA ARG A 200 5.87 18.05 -9.87
C ARG A 200 4.81 17.22 -9.13
N LEU A 201 5.23 16.17 -8.43
CA LEU A 201 4.35 15.33 -7.62
C LEU A 201 3.63 16.13 -6.54
N ARG A 202 4.32 17.04 -5.84
CA ARG A 202 3.69 17.93 -4.85
C ARG A 202 2.58 18.80 -5.44
N GLN A 203 2.68 19.19 -6.71
CA GLN A 203 1.64 19.97 -7.38
C GLN A 203 0.42 19.10 -7.76
N GLN A 204 0.63 17.80 -7.96
CA GLN A 204 -0.43 16.85 -8.33
C GLN A 204 -0.97 16.03 -7.16
N SER A 205 -0.38 16.15 -5.97
CA SER A 205 -0.63 15.25 -4.84
C SER A 205 -2.08 15.23 -4.38
N TRP A 206 -2.76 16.38 -4.37
CA TRP A 206 -4.18 16.47 -4.00
C TRP A 206 -5.10 15.79 -5.03
N LEU A 207 -4.79 15.92 -6.31
CA LEU A 207 -5.56 15.24 -7.35
C LEU A 207 -5.37 13.72 -7.27
N LEU A 208 -4.12 13.27 -7.07
CA LEU A 208 -3.82 11.86 -6.84
C LEU A 208 -4.50 11.35 -5.57
N ALA A 209 -4.48 12.10 -4.46
CA ALA A 209 -5.19 11.73 -3.23
C ALA A 209 -6.70 11.56 -3.46
N GLY A 210 -7.31 12.41 -4.30
CA GLY A 210 -8.71 12.21 -4.72
C GLY A 210 -8.94 10.91 -5.48
N VAL A 211 -8.00 10.51 -6.35
CA VAL A 211 -8.02 9.19 -7.02
C VAL A 211 -7.90 8.06 -6.00
N VAL A 212 -7.02 8.19 -5.00
CA VAL A 212 -6.86 7.18 -3.94
C VAL A 212 -8.17 6.98 -3.17
N VAL A 213 -8.79 8.07 -2.69
CA VAL A 213 -10.05 8.02 -1.94
C VAL A 213 -11.15 7.35 -2.77
N LEU A 214 -11.30 7.75 -4.04
CA LEU A 214 -12.30 7.17 -4.93
C LEU A 214 -12.03 5.69 -5.20
N ALA A 215 -10.77 5.30 -5.40
CA ALA A 215 -10.38 3.92 -5.63
C ALA A 215 -10.66 3.05 -4.40
N ASP A 216 -10.36 3.53 -3.19
CA ASP A 216 -10.66 2.81 -1.95
C ASP A 216 -12.18 2.67 -1.73
N TRP A 217 -12.97 3.72 -1.96
CA TRP A 217 -14.43 3.65 -1.84
C TRP A 217 -15.05 2.64 -2.79
N LEU A 218 -14.65 2.66 -4.06
CA LEU A 218 -15.15 1.72 -5.07
C LEU A 218 -14.63 0.30 -4.81
N GLY A 219 -13.36 0.12 -4.45
CA GLY A 219 -12.78 -1.17 -4.09
C GLY A 219 -13.34 -1.76 -2.79
N SER A 220 -13.93 -0.91 -1.94
CA SER A 220 -14.65 -1.31 -0.73
C SER A 220 -16.09 -1.75 -0.97
N SER A 221 -16.63 -1.54 -2.18
CA SER A 221 -18.06 -1.77 -2.48
C SER A 221 -18.43 -3.22 -2.77
N LEU A 222 -17.46 -4.16 -2.67
CA LEU A 222 -17.71 -5.59 -2.83
C LEU A 222 -18.78 -6.08 -1.83
N ASN A 223 -19.72 -6.88 -2.31
CA ASN A 223 -20.68 -7.52 -1.44
C ASN A 223 -19.96 -8.53 -0.52
N PRO A 224 -20.38 -8.71 0.74
CA PRO A 224 -19.78 -9.68 1.64
C PRO A 224 -19.79 -11.14 1.13
N SER A 225 -20.70 -11.47 0.19
CA SER A 225 -20.74 -12.75 -0.51
C SER A 225 -19.52 -12.99 -1.42
N ASP A 226 -18.94 -11.90 -1.93
CA ASP A 226 -17.83 -11.92 -2.88
C ASP A 226 -16.47 -11.85 -2.17
N TYR A 227 -16.47 -11.72 -0.84
CA TYR A 227 -15.24 -11.66 -0.06
C TYR A 227 -14.43 -12.95 -0.18
N CYS A 228 -13.22 -12.80 -0.73
CA CYS A 228 -12.22 -13.85 -0.74
C CYS A 228 -11.65 -14.10 0.68
N LYS A 229 -12.08 -15.20 1.30
CA LYS A 229 -11.63 -15.70 2.61
C LYS A 229 -10.53 -16.75 2.50
N THR A 230 -10.40 -17.36 1.31
CA THR A 230 -9.51 -18.49 1.06
C THR A 230 -8.21 -17.98 0.44
N PRO A 231 -7.05 -18.24 1.07
CA PRO A 231 -5.75 -17.92 0.51
C PRO A 231 -5.53 -18.62 -0.84
N LYS A 232 -5.25 -17.80 -1.85
CA LYS A 232 -4.77 -18.14 -3.18
C LYS A 232 -3.45 -17.42 -3.41
N LYS A 233 -2.51 -18.07 -4.10
CA LYS A 233 -1.24 -17.46 -4.47
C LYS A 233 -1.50 -16.23 -5.36
N LEU A 234 -0.81 -15.13 -5.08
CA LEU A 234 -0.77 -13.94 -5.92
C LEU A 234 0.18 -14.12 -7.10
#